data_AF-A0A5C8U1N0-F1
#
_entry.id   AF-A0A5C8U1N0-F1
#
_cell.length_a   1.000
_cell.length_b   1.000
_cell.length_c   1.000
_cell.angle_alpha   90.00
_cell.angle_beta   90.00
_cell.angle_gamma   90.00
#
_symmetry.space_group_name_H-M   'P 1'
#
loop_
_entity.id
_entity.type
_entity.pdbx_description
1 polymer ?
#
loop_
_entity_poly.entity_id
_entity_poly.type
_entity_poly.pdbx_seq_one_letter_code
_entity_poly.pdbx_strand_id
1 'polypeptide(L)'
;MTAMREIYASGNGDTWHLLWDFETGHTFVRHTANKPSGGNIVDISLPVFLSLGRDGPEHQALWAMIGTLVDGHSSIKAPGSPPSLEAGAGAAEPSPGGGFL
;
A
#
# COMPACT_ATOMS: atom_id res chain seq x y z
N MET A 1 -23.61 -12.46 -4.96
CA MET A 1 -23.07 -11.07 -4.99
C MET A 1 -21.73 -11.08 -4.27
N THR A 2 -20.78 -10.26 -4.69
CA THR A 2 -19.45 -10.19 -4.06
C THR A 2 -19.11 -8.72 -3.80
N ALA A 3 -18.75 -8.38 -2.56
CA ALA A 3 -18.19 -7.07 -2.22
C ALA A 3 -16.67 -7.12 -2.38
N MET A 4 -16.09 -6.05 -2.90
CA MET A 4 -14.65 -5.89 -3.07
C MET A 4 -14.22 -4.54 -2.52
N ARG A 5 -13.15 -4.52 -1.75
CA ARG A 5 -12.54 -3.30 -1.19
C ARG A 5 -11.04 -3.36 -1.38
N GLU A 6 -10.45 -2.29 -1.90
CA GLU A 6 -8.99 -2.17 -1.95
C GLU A 6 -8.42 -2.02 -0.54
N ILE A 7 -7.40 -2.82 -0.23
CA ILE A 7 -6.66 -2.78 1.04
C ILE A 7 -5.42 -1.92 0.87
N TYR A 8 -4.64 -2.19 -0.18
CA TYR A 8 -3.35 -1.57 -0.39
C TYR A 8 -2.95 -1.61 -1.87
N ALA A 9 -2.43 -0.50 -2.36
CA ALA A 9 -1.81 -0.40 -3.66
C ALA A 9 -0.35 0.03 -3.46
N SER A 10 0.58 -0.83 -3.84
CA SER A 10 2.01 -0.53 -3.82
C SER A 10 2.37 0.43 -4.97
N GLY A 11 3.32 1.33 -4.73
CA GLY A 11 3.88 2.19 -5.79
C GLY A 11 4.52 1.40 -6.94
N ASN A 12 4.86 0.12 -6.72
CA ASN A 12 5.34 -0.80 -7.74
C ASN A 12 4.24 -1.40 -8.63
N GLY A 13 2.96 -1.13 -8.36
CA GLY A 13 1.81 -1.62 -9.14
C GLY A 13 1.21 -2.94 -8.65
N ASP A 14 1.67 -3.47 -7.52
CA ASP A 14 0.99 -4.56 -6.81
C ASP A 14 -0.26 -4.03 -6.12
N THR A 15 -1.40 -4.68 -6.33
CA THR A 15 -2.66 -4.27 -5.70
C THR A 15 -3.26 -5.41 -4.89
N TRP A 16 -3.80 -5.06 -3.73
CA TRP A 16 -4.36 -5.99 -2.77
C TRP A 16 -5.80 -5.62 -2.49
N HIS A 17 -6.70 -6.58 -2.67
CA HIS A 17 -8.13 -6.39 -2.50
C HIS A 17 -8.70 -7.41 -1.51
N LEU A 18 -9.57 -6.95 -0.61
CA LEU A 18 -10.41 -7.78 0.21
C LEU A 18 -11.70 -8.06 -0.55
N LEU A 19 -12.02 -9.33 -0.75
CA LEU A 19 -13.28 -9.78 -1.31
C LEU A 19 -14.10 -10.50 -0.24
N TRP A 20 -15.39 -10.22 -0.26
CA TRP A 20 -16.37 -10.93 0.55
C TRP A 20 -17.47 -11.44 -0.37
N ASP A 21 -17.61 -12.76 -0.40
CA ASP A 21 -18.68 -13.41 -1.10
C ASP A 21 -19.91 -13.56 -0.20
N PHE A 22 -21.02 -12.92 -0.59
CA PHE A 22 -22.25 -12.93 0.22
C PHE A 22 -23.01 -14.26 0.14
N GLU A 23 -22.76 -15.07 -0.89
CA GLU A 23 -23.47 -16.34 -1.11
C GLU A 23 -22.88 -17.46 -0.26
N THR A 24 -21.55 -17.50 -0.17
CA THR A 24 -20.81 -18.49 0.63
C THR A 24 -20.43 -17.97 2.02
N GLY A 25 -20.46 -16.65 2.21
CA GLY A 25 -19.92 -16.01 3.43
C GLY A 25 -18.39 -16.04 3.50
N HIS A 26 -17.71 -16.43 2.42
CA HIS A 26 -16.25 -16.55 2.41
C HIS A 26 -15.58 -15.21 2.13
N THR A 27 -14.51 -14.95 2.88
CA THR A 27 -13.66 -13.76 2.70
C THR A 27 -12.26 -14.17 2.26
N PHE A 28 -11.77 -13.52 1.22
CA PHE A 28 -10.45 -13.80 0.65
C PHE A 28 -9.76 -12.50 0.23
N VAL A 29 -8.43 -12.54 0.23
CA VAL A 29 -7.56 -11.46 -0.18
C VAL A 29 -7.01 -11.82 -1.56
N ARG A 30 -7.23 -10.95 -2.54
CA ARG A 30 -6.67 -11.06 -3.88
C ARG A 30 -5.47 -10.15 -4.01
N HIS A 31 -4.32 -10.76 -4.27
CA HIS A 31 -3.12 -10.07 -4.73
C HIS A 31 -3.08 -10.07 -6.24
N THR A 32 -2.95 -8.90 -6.84
CA THR A 32 -2.67 -8.75 -8.27
C THR A 32 -1.26 -8.20 -8.40
N ALA A 33 -0.35 -9.02 -8.89
CA ALA A 33 1.01 -8.61 -9.19
C ALA A 33 1.03 -7.60 -10.35
N ASN A 34 2.04 -6.74 -10.36
CA ASN A 34 2.23 -5.80 -11.45
C ASN A 34 2.48 -6.53 -12.80
N LYS A 35 2.23 -5.82 -13.92
CA LYS A 35 2.52 -6.33 -15.28
C LYS A 35 3.95 -6.88 -15.46
N PRO A 36 5.03 -6.23 -14.95
CA PRO A 36 6.38 -6.76 -15.11
C PRO A 36 6.65 -8.06 -14.31
N SER A 37 5.95 -8.31 -13.20
CA SER A 37 5.98 -9.59 -12.46
C SER A 37 5.04 -10.65 -13.05
N GLY A 38 4.51 -10.43 -14.25
CA GLY A 38 3.66 -11.39 -14.96
C GLY A 38 2.16 -11.24 -14.70
N GLY A 39 1.72 -10.23 -13.93
CA GLY A 39 0.28 -9.98 -13.73
C GLY A 39 -0.45 -11.09 -12.97
N ASN A 40 0.27 -11.89 -12.19
CA ASN A 40 -0.30 -13.03 -11.47
C ASN A 40 -1.36 -12.56 -10.48
N ILE A 41 -2.51 -13.22 -10.52
CA ILE A 41 -3.59 -13.02 -9.56
C ILE A 41 -3.56 -14.20 -8.60
N VAL A 42 -3.39 -13.92 -7.32
CA VAL A 42 -3.36 -14.92 -6.26
C VAL A 42 -4.49 -14.64 -5.29
N ASP A 43 -5.37 -15.62 -5.12
CA ASP A 43 -6.44 -15.59 -4.13
C ASP A 43 -6.01 -16.34 -2.88
N ILE A 44 -6.04 -15.66 -1.74
CA ILE A 44 -5.60 -16.17 -0.45
C ILE A 44 -6.78 -16.08 0.50
N SER A 45 -7.15 -17.18 1.16
CA SER A 45 -8.20 -17.12 2.18
C SER A 45 -7.81 -16.14 3.29
N LEU A 46 -8.73 -15.29 3.72
CA LEU A 46 -8.49 -14.31 4.79
C LEU A 46 -7.84 -14.93 6.05
N PRO A 47 -8.28 -16.10 6.58
CA PRO A 47 -7.64 -16.69 7.75
C PRO A 47 -6.18 -17.10 7.50
N VAL A 48 -5.86 -17.57 6.29
CA VAL A 48 -4.48 -17.91 5.89
C VAL A 48 -3.64 -16.64 5.81
N PHE A 49 -4.16 -15.61 5.16
CA PHE A 49 -3.49 -14.31 5.05
C PHE A 49 -3.18 -13.73 6.44
N LEU A 50 -4.13 -13.75 7.38
CA LEU A 50 -3.90 -13.29 8.75
C LEU A 50 -2.88 -14.14 9.53
N SER A 51 -2.72 -15.41 9.16
CA SER A 51 -1.79 -16.34 9.82
C SER A 51 -0.35 -16.24 9.29
N LEU A 52 -0.14 -15.74 8.07
CA LEU A 52 1.16 -15.74 7.39
C LEU A 52 2.17 -14.71 7.94
N GLY A 53 1.76 -13.75 8.76
CA GLY A 53 2.67 -12.80 9.40
C GLY A 53 2.14 -11.38 9.43
N ARG A 54 2.90 -10.45 10.04
CA ARG A 54 2.49 -9.04 10.26
C ARG A 54 3.45 -8.02 9.67
N ASP A 55 4.55 -8.48 9.08
CA ASP A 55 5.69 -7.62 8.73
C ASP A 55 5.54 -6.93 7.37
N GLY A 56 4.63 -7.40 6.51
CA GLY A 56 4.35 -6.77 5.21
C GLY A 56 3.46 -5.53 5.32
N PRO A 57 3.70 -4.45 4.53
CA PRO A 57 2.83 -3.28 4.49
C PRO A 57 1.37 -3.62 4.12
N GLU A 58 1.16 -4.66 3.32
CA GLU A 58 -0.16 -5.19 2.97
C GLU A 58 -0.91 -5.75 4.19
N HIS A 59 -0.21 -6.43 5.09
CA HIS A 59 -0.80 -6.93 6.33
C HIS A 59 -1.14 -5.78 7.26
N GLN A 60 -0.25 -4.79 7.40
CA GLN A 60 -0.49 -3.60 8.21
C GLN A 60 -1.69 -2.80 7.71
N ALA A 61 -1.85 -2.65 6.39
CA ALA A 61 -3.00 -1.97 5.80
C ALA A 61 -4.33 -2.68 6.09
N LEU A 62 -4.35 -4.03 6.06
CA LEU A 62 -5.52 -4.79 6.45
C LEU A 62 -5.85 -4.62 7.94
N TRP A 63 -4.85 -4.67 8.82
CA TRP A 63 -5.04 -4.44 10.25
C TRP A 63 -5.55 -3.03 10.55
N ALA A 64 -5.01 -2.02 9.86
CA ALA A 64 -5.48 -0.64 9.97
C ALA A 64 -6.95 -0.53 9.55
N MET A 65 -7.33 -1.14 8.43
CA MET A 65 -8.72 -1.19 7.97
C MET A 65 -9.64 -1.85 9.02
N ILE A 66 -9.25 -2.99 9.59
CA ILE A 66 -10.02 -3.64 10.66
C ILE A 66 -10.08 -2.73 11.89
N GLY A 67 -8.99 -2.06 12.24
CA GLY A 67 -8.94 -1.07 13.31
C GLY A 67 -9.95 0.06 13.14
N THR A 68 -10.12 0.58 11.91
CA THR A 68 -11.14 1.61 11.63
C THR A 68 -12.57 1.13 11.84
N LEU A 69 -12.84 -0.18 11.68
CA LEU A 69 -14.15 -0.76 11.95
C LEU A 69 -14.42 -0.89 13.46
N VAL A 70 -13.39 -1.16 14.24
CA VAL A 70 -13.48 -1.31 15.71
C VAL A 70 -13.58 0.05 16.40
N ASP A 71 -12.85 1.05 15.92
CA ASP A 71 -12.83 2.40 16.50
C ASP A 71 -14.15 3.16 16.30
N GLY A 72 -15.02 2.71 15.36
CA GLY A 72 -16.29 3.36 15.08
C GLY A 72 -16.17 4.79 14.50
N HIS A 73 -14.95 5.31 14.37
CA HIS A 73 -14.70 6.65 13.88
C HIS A 73 -14.45 6.62 12.37
N SER A 74 -15.49 7.03 11.64
CA SER A 74 -15.45 7.29 10.20
C SER A 74 -14.48 8.43 9.91
N SER A 75 -13.17 8.16 9.82
CA SER A 75 -12.17 9.14 9.37
C SER A 75 -10.93 8.42 8.85
N ILE A 76 -11.01 7.94 7.62
CA ILE A 76 -9.80 7.62 6.84
C ILE A 76 -9.05 8.93 6.53
N LYS A 77 -8.09 9.31 7.38
CA LYS A 77 -7.02 10.23 6.97
C LYS A 77 -6.11 9.45 6.01
N ALA A 78 -6.08 9.87 4.76
CA ALA A 78 -5.29 9.25 3.69
C ALA A 78 -3.81 9.04 4.12
N PRO A 79 -3.21 7.87 3.81
CA PRO A 79 -1.77 7.66 3.94
C PRO A 79 -1.08 8.37 2.76
N GLY A 80 -0.91 9.68 2.92
CA GLY A 80 -0.31 10.56 1.92
C GLY A 80 0.23 11.81 2.61
N SER A 81 1.27 11.64 3.42
CA SER A 81 2.15 12.75 3.79
C SER A 81 3.58 12.24 3.67
N PRO A 82 4.32 12.57 2.60
CA PRO A 82 5.77 12.61 2.74
C PRO A 82 6.10 13.59 3.88
N PRO A 83 7.17 13.37 4.65
CA PRO A 83 7.70 14.45 5.49
C PRO A 83 7.95 15.65 4.57
N SER A 84 7.38 16.81 4.92
CA SER A 84 7.72 18.09 4.31
C SER A 84 9.25 18.21 4.30
N LEU A 85 9.84 18.03 3.13
CA LEU A 85 11.22 18.38 2.86
C LEU A 85 11.24 19.90 2.86
N GLU A 86 11.63 20.44 4.00
CA GLU A 86 11.73 21.88 4.22
C GLU A 86 12.58 22.50 3.12
N ALA A 87 11.99 23.45 2.40
CA ALA A 87 12.66 24.23 1.39
C ALA A 87 13.75 25.09 2.06
N GLY A 88 15.01 24.85 1.70
CA GLY A 88 16.12 25.71 2.12
C GLY A 88 17.46 25.32 1.50
N ALA A 89 18.07 26.29 0.83
CA ALA A 89 19.40 26.28 0.21
C ALA A 89 19.47 25.53 -1.14
N GLY A 90 19.67 26.19 -2.28
CA GLY A 90 20.49 27.37 -2.50
C GLY A 90 21.45 27.00 -3.62
N ALA A 91 21.29 27.65 -4.76
CA ALA A 91 22.14 27.49 -5.91
C ALA A 91 23.62 27.68 -5.55
N ALA A 92 24.49 26.79 -6.05
CA ALA A 92 25.89 27.10 -6.27
C ALA A 92 26.34 26.40 -7.55
N GLU A 93 26.58 27.25 -8.54
CA GLU A 93 27.08 26.97 -9.88
C GLU A 93 28.46 26.29 -9.84
N PRO A 94 28.79 25.38 -10.78
CA PRO A 94 30.17 24.95 -10.96
C PRO A 94 30.93 25.91 -11.89
N SER A 95 31.89 26.66 -11.35
CA SER A 95 32.95 27.32 -12.13
C SER A 95 34.32 26.81 -11.70
N PRO A 96 35.03 26.02 -12.54
CA PRO A 96 36.47 25.86 -12.38
C PRO A 96 37.17 27.05 -13.05
N GLY A 97 37.72 27.93 -12.22
CA GLY A 97 38.55 29.06 -12.67
C GLY A 97 39.85 28.58 -13.32
N GLY A 98 40.18 29.20 -14.46
CA GLY A 98 41.54 29.22 -14.98
C GLY A 98 42.31 30.43 -14.45
N GLY A 99 43.61 30.28 -14.19
CA GLY A 99 44.53 31.42 -14.13
C GLY A 99 45.75 31.30 -13.21
N PHE A 100 46.86 30.86 -13.81
CA PHE A 100 48.21 31.44 -13.72
C PHE A 100 49.02 31.36 -12.41
N LEU A 101 50.14 30.62 -12.47
CA LEU A 101 51.51 31.14 -12.34
C LEU A 101 52.45 30.36 -13.28
#